data_AF-A0AAC9QWV0-F1
#
_entry.id   AF-A0AAC9QWV0-F1
#
_cell.length_a   1.000
_cell.length_b   1.000
_cell.length_c   1.000
_cell.angle_alpha   90.00
_cell.angle_beta   90.00
_cell.angle_gamma   90.00
#
_symmetry.space_group_name_H-M   'P 1'
#
loop_
_entity.id
_entity.type
_entity.pdbx_description
1 polymer ?
#
loop_
_entity_poly.entity_id
_entity_poly.type
_entity_poly.pdbx_seq_one_letter_code
_entity_poly.pdbx_strand_id
1 'polypeptide(L)'
;MTLDTEEKSYSADITVDVYNDSEDPWQSIYFQDYPSQFRDIENGRISEISSASNVLTGSALELSREADPTVFSFKLDEPLPPGYTASISFHYKAFVPVLNARFGYQSVGEGAATV
;
A
#
# COMPACT_ATOMS: atom_id res chain seq x y z
N MET A 1 -1.58 10.78 7.59
CA MET A 1 -1.14 9.51 8.19
C MET A 1 -1.53 9.51 9.65
N THR A 2 -2.04 8.38 10.13
CA THR A 2 -2.50 8.16 11.50
C THR A 2 -1.83 6.90 12.03
N LEU A 3 -1.31 6.97 13.25
CA LEU A 3 -0.74 5.82 13.96
C LEU A 3 -1.75 5.32 14.99
N ASP A 4 -1.98 4.01 15.01
CA ASP A 4 -2.78 3.31 16.01
C ASP A 4 -1.85 2.37 16.78
N THR A 5 -1.52 2.75 18.01
CA THR A 5 -0.61 1.96 18.86
C THR A 5 -1.29 0.78 19.52
N GLU A 6 -2.62 0.77 19.62
CA GLU A 6 -3.38 -0.34 20.20
C GLU A 6 -3.48 -1.49 19.19
N GLU A 7 -3.87 -1.16 17.96
CA GLU A 7 -3.93 -2.11 16.83
C GLU A 7 -2.54 -2.36 16.19
N LYS A 8 -1.50 -1.67 16.66
CA LYS A 8 -0.13 -1.71 16.10
C LYS A 8 -0.15 -1.53 14.59
N SER A 9 -0.81 -0.48 14.12
CA SER A 9 -0.99 -0.21 12.69
C SER A 9 -0.82 1.26 12.38
N TYR A 10 -0.61 1.57 11.11
CA TYR A 10 -0.68 2.94 10.60
C TYR A 10 -1.54 2.97 9.35
N SER A 11 -2.22 4.09 9.15
CA SER A 11 -3.03 4.32 7.96
C SER A 11 -2.80 5.68 7.34
N ALA A 12 -3.05 5.79 6.05
CA ALA A 12 -2.97 7.04 5.32
C ALA A 12 -3.88 7.00 4.10
N ASP A 13 -4.50 8.14 3.80
CA ASP A 13 -4.99 8.42 2.46
C ASP A 13 -3.80 8.83 1.60
N ILE A 14 -3.58 8.10 0.52
CA ILE A 14 -2.47 8.26 -0.41
C ILE A 14 -3.04 8.76 -1.73
N THR A 15 -2.45 9.82 -2.27
CA THR A 15 -2.68 10.27 -3.64
C THR A 15 -1.38 10.12 -4.42
N VAL A 16 -1.45 9.47 -5.57
CA VAL A 16 -0.31 9.23 -6.47
C VAL A 16 -0.63 9.81 -7.83
N ASP A 17 0.22 10.72 -8.28
CA ASP A 17 0.24 11.21 -9.66
C ASP A 17 1.24 10.40 -10.47
N VAL A 18 0.80 9.87 -11.60
CA VAL A 18 1.63 9.12 -12.54
C VAL A 18 1.63 9.78 -13.91
N TYR A 19 2.70 9.58 -14.67
CA TYR A 19 2.83 10.01 -16.05
C TYR A 19 3.20 8.80 -16.89
N ASN A 20 2.46 8.55 -17.97
CA ASN A 20 2.80 7.48 -18.90
C ASN A 20 3.93 7.93 -19.84
N ASP A 21 5.15 7.48 -19.53
CA ASP A 21 6.35 7.70 -20.35
C ASP A 21 6.67 6.53 -21.31
N SER A 22 5.79 5.53 -21.40
CA SER A 22 5.94 4.44 -22.36
C SER A 22 5.29 4.76 -23.71
N GLU A 23 5.50 3.90 -24.69
CA GLU A 23 4.89 4.00 -26.03
C GLU A 23 3.46 3.42 -26.08
N ASP A 24 3.04 2.69 -25.04
CA ASP A 24 1.79 1.94 -24.99
C ASP A 24 0.81 2.52 -23.96
N PRO A 25 -0.51 2.52 -24.23
CA PRO A 25 -1.50 2.89 -23.22
C PRO A 25 -1.50 1.93 -22.02
N TRP A 26 -1.53 2.46 -20.80
CA TRP A 26 -1.59 1.64 -19.59
C TRP A 26 -3.05 1.31 -19.24
N GLN A 27 -3.32 0.04 -18.95
CA GLN A 27 -4.64 -0.43 -18.49
C GLN A 27 -4.74 -0.52 -16.97
N SER A 28 -3.59 -0.75 -16.33
CA SER A 28 -3.48 -0.92 -14.89
C SER A 28 -2.17 -0.32 -14.41
N ILE A 29 -2.13 0.09 -13.15
CA ILE A 29 -0.90 0.53 -12.49
C ILE A 29 -0.63 -0.39 -11.32
N TYR A 30 0.61 -0.87 -11.23
CA TYR A 30 1.08 -1.81 -10.22
C TYR A 30 1.92 -1.08 -9.17
N PHE A 31 1.74 -1.48 -7.91
CA PHE A 31 2.42 -0.92 -6.75
C PHE A 31 3.07 -2.03 -5.93
N GLN A 32 4.24 -1.71 -5.38
CA GLN A 32 4.97 -2.58 -4.48
C GLN A 32 4.65 -2.18 -3.02
N ASP A 33 4.04 -3.12 -2.31
CA ASP A 33 3.67 -3.06 -0.90
C ASP A 33 4.64 -3.88 -0.05
N TYR A 34 5.79 -3.29 0.25
CA TYR A 34 6.82 -3.92 1.06
C TYR A 34 6.35 -4.36 2.46
N PRO A 35 5.53 -3.59 3.21
CA PRO A 35 5.03 -4.04 4.51
C PRO A 35 4.33 -5.41 4.48
N SER A 36 3.64 -5.76 3.39
CA SER A 36 2.99 -7.07 3.24
C SER A 36 3.96 -8.26 3.13
N GLN A 37 5.28 -8.02 2.99
CA GLN A 37 6.28 -9.08 3.15
C GLN A 37 6.35 -9.59 4.58
N PHE A 38 6.09 -8.71 5.55
CA PHE A 38 6.20 -9.02 6.97
C PHE A 38 4.83 -9.39 7.53
N ARG A 39 4.26 -10.48 6.99
CA ARG A 39 3.00 -11.06 7.49
C ARG A 39 3.03 -11.15 9.01
N ASP A 40 1.97 -10.68 9.65
CA ASP A 40 1.82 -10.83 11.09
C ASP A 40 1.90 -12.32 11.46
N ILE A 41 2.77 -12.65 12.42
CA ILE A 41 3.07 -14.04 12.79
C ILE A 41 1.89 -14.68 13.54
N GLU A 42 1.07 -13.89 14.23
CA GLU A 42 -0.04 -14.38 15.05
C GLU A 42 -1.30 -14.64 14.21
N ASN A 43 -1.59 -13.78 13.22
CA ASN A 43 -2.86 -13.82 12.48
C ASN A 43 -2.72 -13.79 10.95
N GLY A 44 -1.50 -13.71 10.41
CA GLY A 44 -1.23 -13.73 8.97
C GLY A 44 -1.69 -12.47 8.22
N ARG A 45 -2.08 -11.40 8.93
CA ARG A 45 -2.54 -10.16 8.30
C ARG A 45 -1.42 -9.51 7.49
N ILE A 46 -1.85 -8.92 6.38
CA ILE A 46 -1.06 -8.08 5.47
C ILE A 46 -1.71 -6.70 5.39
N SER A 47 -1.12 -5.77 4.63
CA SER A 47 -1.74 -4.45 4.46
C SER A 47 -3.16 -4.55 3.87
N GLU A 48 -3.95 -3.53 4.12
CA GLU A 48 -5.29 -3.35 3.58
C GLU A 48 -5.32 -2.10 2.69
N ILE A 49 -6.04 -2.19 1.59
CA ILE A 49 -6.26 -1.09 0.65
C ILE A 49 -7.75 -0.98 0.41
N SER A 50 -8.28 0.23 0.51
CA SER A 50 -9.70 0.50 0.31
C SER A 50 -9.93 1.86 -0.32
N SER A 51 -11.18 2.12 -0.74
CA SER A 51 -11.63 3.43 -1.24
C SER A 51 -10.78 3.98 -2.39
N ALA A 52 -10.33 3.11 -3.31
CA ALA A 52 -9.52 3.53 -4.44
C ALA A 52 -10.35 4.24 -5.51
N SER A 53 -9.89 5.40 -5.97
CA SER A 53 -10.57 6.19 -6.99
C SER A 53 -9.62 6.97 -7.88
N ASN A 54 -10.06 7.24 -9.11
CA ASN A 54 -9.48 8.25 -9.98
C ASN A 54 -9.87 9.63 -9.44
N VAL A 55 -8.88 10.50 -9.16
CA VAL A 55 -9.10 11.80 -8.53
C VAL A 55 -9.85 12.77 -9.44
N LEU A 56 -9.66 12.67 -10.76
CA LEU A 56 -10.29 13.57 -11.72
C LEU A 56 -11.75 13.21 -11.99
N THR A 57 -12.03 11.92 -12.18
CA THR A 57 -13.37 11.43 -12.53
C THR A 57 -14.22 11.11 -11.30
N GLY A 58 -13.59 10.84 -10.16
CA GLY A 58 -14.23 10.31 -8.96
C GLY A 58 -14.65 8.85 -9.09
N SER A 59 -14.34 8.19 -10.21
CA SER A 59 -14.67 6.79 -10.46
C SER A 59 -13.94 5.88 -9.47
N ALA A 60 -14.64 4.90 -8.91
CA ALA A 60 -14.01 3.85 -8.13
C ALA A 60 -13.12 2.98 -9.04
N LEU A 61 -11.92 2.65 -8.58
CA LEU A 61 -10.99 1.79 -9.30
C LEU A 61 -11.05 0.36 -8.75
N GLU A 62 -10.96 -0.60 -9.67
CA GLU A 62 -10.92 -2.02 -9.31
C GLU A 62 -9.51 -2.37 -8.81
N LEU A 63 -9.44 -2.80 -7.54
CA LEU A 63 -8.22 -3.28 -6.89
C LEU A 63 -8.05 -4.78 -7.15
N SER A 64 -6.87 -5.18 -7.62
CA SER A 64 -6.43 -6.58 -7.63
C SER A 64 -5.17 -6.73 -6.79
N ARG A 65 -5.04 -7.87 -6.09
CA ARG A 65 -3.80 -8.27 -5.44
C ARG A 65 -3.27 -9.51 -6.13
N GLU A 66 -2.02 -9.46 -6.54
CA GLU A 66 -1.40 -10.53 -7.32
C GLU A 66 -1.10 -11.76 -6.44
N ALA A 67 -0.66 -12.85 -7.06
CA ALA A 67 -0.23 -14.05 -6.33
C ALA A 67 0.91 -13.74 -5.32
N ASP A 68 1.76 -12.78 -5.65
CA ASP A 68 2.66 -12.14 -4.71
C ASP A 68 1.88 -11.13 -3.86
N PRO A 69 1.72 -11.34 -2.54
CA PRO A 69 0.92 -10.47 -1.67
C PRO A 69 1.50 -9.05 -1.53
N THR A 70 2.73 -8.84 -2.01
CA THR A 70 3.44 -7.57 -1.97
C THR A 70 3.18 -6.73 -3.22
N VAL A 71 2.44 -7.26 -4.19
CA VAL A 71 2.10 -6.55 -5.42
C VAL A 71 0.58 -6.40 -5.50
N PHE A 72 0.13 -5.16 -5.67
CA PHE A 72 -1.26 -4.88 -5.97
C PHE A 72 -1.36 -3.95 -7.17
N SER A 73 -2.52 -3.94 -7.82
CA SER A 73 -2.78 -3.07 -8.95
C SER A 73 -4.14 -2.43 -8.88
N PHE A 74 -4.25 -1.26 -9.51
CA PHE A 74 -5.54 -0.67 -9.85
C PHE A 74 -5.72 -0.78 -11.35
N LYS A 75 -6.85 -1.33 -11.77
CA LYS A 75 -7.32 -1.22 -13.14
C LYS A 75 -7.89 0.19 -13.33
N LEU A 76 -7.42 0.88 -14.36
CA LEU A 76 -7.87 2.22 -14.69
C LEU A 76 -9.28 2.18 -15.29
N ASP A 77 -10.06 3.22 -15.02
CA ASP A 77 -11.39 3.41 -15.59
C ASP A 77 -11.34 3.64 -17.10
N GLU A 78 -10.27 4.29 -17.57
CA GLU A 78 -9.90 4.40 -18.97
C GLU A 78 -8.39 4.15 -19.17
N PRO A 79 -7.96 3.59 -20.32
CA PRO A 79 -6.54 3.45 -20.62
C PRO A 79 -5.80 4.78 -20.54
N LEU A 80 -4.67 4.85 -19.82
CA LEU A 80 -3.84 6.05 -19.77
C LEU A 80 -2.92 6.11 -20.99
N PRO A 81 -3.12 7.05 -21.95
CA PRO A 81 -2.32 7.10 -23.17
C PRO A 81 -0.87 7.61 -22.91
N PRO A 82 0.08 7.32 -23.82
CA PRO A 82 1.42 7.91 -23.80
C PRO A 82 1.39 9.44 -23.68
N GLY A 83 2.17 10.00 -22.77
CA GLY A 83 2.28 11.44 -22.55
C GLY A 83 1.18 12.06 -21.67
N TYR A 84 0.27 11.25 -21.11
CA TYR A 84 -0.79 11.72 -20.22
C TYR A 84 -0.50 11.37 -18.77
N THR A 85 -1.14 12.11 -17.86
CA THR A 85 -1.07 11.89 -16.42
C THR A 85 -2.38 11.34 -15.86
N ALA A 86 -2.30 10.48 -14.86
CA ALA A 86 -3.43 10.09 -14.04
C ALA A 86 -3.13 10.37 -12.56
N SER A 87 -4.17 10.59 -11.77
CA SER A 87 -4.06 10.79 -10.33
C SER A 87 -5.00 9.81 -9.64
N ILE A 88 -4.45 8.99 -8.74
CA ILE A 88 -5.16 7.92 -8.04
C ILE A 88 -5.12 8.21 -6.55
N SER A 89 -6.27 8.11 -5.89
CA SER A 89 -6.38 8.19 -4.44
C SER A 89 -6.81 6.84 -3.87
N PHE A 90 -6.26 6.43 -2.73
CA PHE A 90 -6.70 5.24 -2.00
C PHE A 90 -6.37 5.35 -0.51
N HIS A 91 -7.14 4.66 0.32
CA HIS A 91 -6.83 4.48 1.73
C HIS A 91 -5.94 3.24 1.90
N TYR A 92 -4.82 3.41 2.60
CA TYR A 92 -3.87 2.35 2.90
C TYR A 92 -3.78 2.16 4.41
N LYS A 93 -3.81 0.91 4.88
CA LYS A 93 -3.53 0.54 6.27
C LYS A 93 -2.49 -0.58 6.28
N ALA A 94 -1.45 -0.44 7.07
CA ALA A 94 -0.46 -1.48 7.28
C ALA A 94 -0.25 -1.76 8.76
N PHE A 95 0.08 -3.02 9.05
CA PHE A 95 0.34 -3.50 10.39
C PHE A 95 1.85 -3.48 10.66
N VAL A 96 2.22 -3.04 11.85
CA VAL A 96 3.60 -3.01 12.32
C VAL A 96 3.88 -4.40 12.93
N PRO A 97 4.72 -5.23 12.30
CA PRO A 97 4.98 -6.58 12.79
C PRO A 97 5.69 -6.53 14.15
N VAL A 98 5.47 -7.56 14.99
CA VAL A 98 6.27 -7.75 16.20
C VAL A 98 7.56 -8.47 15.81
N LEU A 99 8.58 -7.69 15.44
CA LEU A 99 9.90 -8.19 15.03
C LEU A 99 11.00 -7.33 15.66
N ASN A 100 12.11 -7.93 16.08
CA ASN A 100 13.29 -7.17 16.48
C ASN A 100 14.07 -6.68 15.23
N ALA A 101 13.45 -5.80 14.46
CA ALA A 101 13.96 -5.26 13.19
C ALA A 101 13.52 -3.80 13.00
N ARG A 102 14.06 -3.12 11.99
CA ARG A 102 13.86 -1.67 11.71
C ARG A 102 12.39 -1.24 11.52
N PHE A 103 11.49 -2.19 11.24
CA PHE A 103 10.06 -1.95 11.02
C PHE A 103 9.17 -2.59 12.08
N GLY A 104 9.75 -3.14 13.15
CA GLY A 104 8.98 -3.85 14.16
C GLY A 104 8.64 -3.00 15.37
N TYR A 105 7.52 -3.33 16.02
CA TYR A 105 7.16 -2.75 17.31
C TYR A 105 8.17 -3.18 18.38
N GLN A 106 8.64 -2.22 19.17
CA GLN A 106 9.52 -2.46 20.32
C GLN A 106 8.96 -1.78 21.56
N SER A 107 8.83 -2.53 22.65
CA SER A 107 8.49 -1.96 23.96
C SER A 107 9.68 -1.16 24.49
N VAL A 108 9.44 0.07 24.94
CA VAL A 108 10.49 0.87 25.60
C VAL A 108 10.93 0.15 26.88
N GLY A 109 12.15 -0.38 26.90
CA GLY A 109 12.74 -1.09 28.04
C GLY A 109 13.23 -2.52 27.78
N GLU A 110 12.86 -3.14 26.64
CA GLU A 110 13.34 -4.49 26.28
C GLU A 110 14.68 -4.52 25.53
N GLY A 111 15.32 -3.36 25.35
CA GLY A 111 16.67 -3.25 24.76
C GLY A 111 17.82 -3.56 25.72
N ALA A 112 17.54 -4.06 26.94
CA ALA A 112 18.55 -4.33 27.96
C ALA A 112 18.63 -5.83 28.32
N ALA A 113 19.16 -6.64 27.40
CA ALA A 113 19.88 -7.92 27.57
C ALA A 113 19.69 -8.73 26.28
N THR A 114 20.70 -8.92 25.43
CA THR A 114 21.82 -9.83 25.68
C THR A 114 23.02 -9.49 24.79
N VAL A 115 24.22 -9.54 25.39
CA VAL A 115 25.51 -9.71 24.71
C VAL A 115 25.77 -11.21 24.57
#